data_AF-A0A8S8YP91-F1
#
_entry.id   AF-A0A8S8YP91-F1
#
_cell.length_a   1.000
_cell.length_b   1.000
_cell.length_c   1.000
_cell.angle_alpha   90.00
_cell.angle_beta   90.00
_cell.angle_gamma   90.00
#
_symmetry.space_group_name_H-M   'P 1'
#
loop_
_entity.id
_entity.type
_entity.pdbx_description
1 polymer ?
#
loop_
_entity_poly.entity_id
_entity_poly.type
_entity_poly.pdbx_seq_one_letter_code
_entity_poly.pdbx_strand_id
1 'polypeptide(L)'
;MKILKYYSGATLEGTVSLDGIGPAPNARILIERDAFSGEEIEVDGHVVDRDSRTYWIPIGSTQANEMGSFHSRYQQERYGYPRSRENQI
;
A
#
# COMPACT_ATOMS: atom_id res chain seq x y z
N MET A 1 -5.58 -0.11 9.05
CA MET A 1 -6.03 0.40 7.73
C MET A 1 -5.51 -0.57 6.67
N LYS A 2 -6.38 -1.20 5.87
CA LYS A 2 -6.01 -2.10 4.76
C LYS A 2 -6.14 -1.31 3.46
N ILE A 3 -5.07 -1.13 2.69
CA ILE A 3 -5.12 -0.47 1.37
C ILE A 3 -5.12 -1.55 0.30
N LEU A 4 -6.25 -1.70 -0.40
CA LEU A 4 -6.45 -2.67 -1.47
C LEU A 4 -5.95 -2.07 -2.80
N LYS A 5 -5.04 -2.78 -3.48
CA LYS A 5 -4.46 -2.49 -4.81
C LYS A 5 -3.75 -1.13 -4.91
N TYR A 6 -2.44 -1.13 -4.67
CA TYR A 6 -1.59 0.01 -4.97
C TYR A 6 -1.16 0.00 -6.44
N TYR A 7 -1.64 0.97 -7.22
CA TYR A 7 -1.11 1.24 -8.56
C TYR A 7 0.02 2.27 -8.44
N SER A 8 1.15 2.05 -9.12
CA SER A 8 2.29 2.98 -9.11
C SER A 8 1.84 4.41 -9.42
N GLY A 9 2.26 5.37 -8.61
CA GLY A 9 1.87 6.77 -8.74
C GLY A 9 0.57 7.16 -8.01
N ALA A 10 -0.04 6.25 -7.25
CA ALA A 10 -1.18 6.60 -6.40
C ALA A 10 -0.79 7.59 -5.29
N THR A 11 -1.75 8.40 -4.89
CA THR A 11 -1.65 9.32 -3.77
C THR A 11 -2.53 8.77 -2.65
N LEU A 12 -1.95 8.66 -1.46
CA LEU A 12 -2.66 8.36 -0.24
C LEU A 12 -2.78 9.65 0.57
N GLU A 13 -4.02 10.04 0.84
CA GLU A 13 -4.33 11.18 1.66
C GLU A 13 -5.48 10.84 2.62
N GLY A 14 -5.50 11.52 3.75
CA GLY A 14 -6.51 11.28 4.77
C GLY A 14 -6.24 12.04 6.05
N THR A 15 -7.08 11.79 7.05
CA THR A 15 -6.94 12.34 8.39
C THR A 15 -6.92 11.20 9.40
N VAL A 16 -5.94 11.22 10.30
CA VAL A 16 -5.89 10.33 11.46
C VAL A 16 -6.70 10.99 12.56
N SER A 17 -7.70 10.28 13.07
CA SER A 17 -8.51 10.70 14.21
C SER A 17 -8.71 9.56 15.18
N LEU A 18 -8.89 9.90 16.46
CA LEU A 18 -9.28 9.01 17.52
C LEU A 18 -10.75 9.28 17.86
N ASP A 19 -11.53 8.22 17.99
CA ASP A 19 -12.95 8.32 18.30
C ASP A 19 -13.19 9.05 19.63
N GLY A 20 -14.15 9.98 19.63
CA GLY A 20 -14.45 10.85 20.77
C GLY A 20 -13.38 11.89 21.15
N ILE A 21 -12.19 11.88 20.52
CA ILE A 21 -11.06 12.77 20.84
C ILE A 21 -10.80 13.76 19.70
N GLY A 22 -10.98 13.34 18.45
CA GLY A 22 -10.72 14.16 17.26
C GLY A 22 -9.37 13.85 16.60
N PRO A 23 -8.81 14.76 15.78
CA PRO A 23 -7.60 14.50 15.03
C PRO A 23 -6.40 14.15 15.90
N ALA A 24 -5.56 13.21 15.42
CA ALA A 24 -4.34 12.79 16.08
C ALA A 24 -3.14 13.53 15.45
N PRO A 25 -2.65 14.63 16.07
CA PRO A 25 -1.54 15.40 15.54
C PRO A 25 -0.25 14.59 15.54
N ASN A 26 0.60 14.80 14.53
CA ASN A 26 1.95 14.22 14.44
C ASN A 26 1.99 12.68 14.47
N ALA A 27 0.86 12.03 14.20
CA ALA A 27 0.76 10.58 14.15
C ALA A 27 1.69 10.01 13.07
N ARG A 28 2.55 9.06 13.45
CA ARG A 28 3.36 8.31 12.49
C ARG A 28 2.53 7.19 11.87
N ILE A 29 2.57 7.11 10.55
CA ILE A 29 1.76 6.17 9.77
C ILE A 29 2.73 5.26 9.02
N LEU A 30 2.64 3.96 9.29
CA LEU A 30 3.28 2.93 8.47
C LEU A 30 2.28 2.47 7.41
N ILE A 31 2.72 2.38 6.16
CA ILE A 31 1.89 1.94 5.04
C ILE A 31 2.40 0.60 4.56
N GLU A 32 1.50 -0.37 4.55
CA GLU A 32 1.78 -1.76 4.23
C GLU A 32 0.89 -2.21 3.08
N ARG A 33 1.47 -2.97 2.15
CA ARG A 33 0.75 -3.66 1.08
C ARG A 33 0.56 -5.12 1.47
N ASP A 34 -0.64 -5.63 1.21
CA ASP A 34 -0.90 -7.07 1.23
C ASP A 34 -0.15 -7.76 0.08
N ALA A 35 0.79 -8.65 0.40
CA ALA A 35 1.69 -9.26 -0.57
C ALA A 35 0.98 -10.09 -1.63
N PHE A 36 -0.16 -10.69 -1.28
CA PHE A 36 -0.92 -11.59 -2.16
C PHE A 36 -2.02 -10.86 -2.94
N SER A 37 -2.25 -9.58 -2.65
CA SER A 37 -3.24 -8.77 -3.36
C SER A 37 -2.92 -8.63 -4.85
N GLY A 38 -3.81 -9.12 -5.72
CA GLY A 38 -3.74 -8.93 -7.18
C GLY A 38 -3.25 -10.13 -8.01
N GLU A 39 -2.97 -11.29 -7.39
CA GLU A 39 -2.69 -12.56 -8.09
C GLU A 39 -3.95 -13.42 -8.30
N GLU A 40 -5.12 -12.91 -7.91
CA GLU A 40 -6.36 -13.67 -7.88
C GLU A 40 -7.09 -13.62 -9.22
N ILE A 41 -7.61 -14.78 -9.63
CA ILE A 41 -8.46 -14.92 -10.81
C ILE A 41 -9.89 -14.53 -10.41
N GLU A 42 -10.51 -13.66 -11.20
CA GLU A 42 -11.94 -13.36 -11.07
C GLU A 42 -12.76 -14.60 -11.45
N VAL A 43 -13.63 -15.04 -10.54
CA VAL A 43 -14.57 -16.13 -10.77
C VAL A 43 -15.97 -15.59 -10.53
N ASP A 44 -16.84 -15.66 -11.54
CA ASP A 44 -18.23 -15.20 -11.48
C ASP A 44 -18.40 -13.73 -11.02
N GLY A 45 -17.50 -12.84 -11.46
CA GLY A 45 -17.55 -11.41 -11.10
C GLY A 45 -16.98 -11.09 -9.71
N HIS A 46 -16.45 -12.09 -9.00
CA HIS A 46 -15.87 -11.92 -7.69
C HIS A 46 -14.39 -12.28 -7.70
N VAL A 47 -13.57 -11.37 -7.18
CA VAL A 47 -12.18 -11.66 -6.83
C VAL A 47 -12.19 -12.24 -5.42
N VAL A 48 -11.94 -13.54 -5.30
CA VAL A 48 -11.85 -14.25 -4.02
C VAL A 48 -10.38 -14.43 -3.70
N ASP A 49 -9.94 -13.88 -2.56
CA ASP A 49 -8.64 -14.18 -1.99
C ASP A 49 -8.61 -15.65 -1.58
N ARG A 50 -7.82 -16.44 -2.31
CA ARG A 50 -7.69 -17.89 -2.10
C ARG A 50 -6.57 -18.23 -1.13
N ASP A 51 -5.78 -17.25 -0.69
CA ASP A 51 -4.69 -17.45 0.26
C ASP A 51 -5.09 -16.90 1.63
N SER A 52 -5.33 -17.79 2.58
CA SER A 52 -5.60 -17.40 3.97
C SER A 52 -4.40 -16.73 4.68
N ARG A 53 -3.20 -16.73 4.09
CA ARG A 53 -2.00 -16.13 4.67
C ARG A 53 -2.00 -14.64 4.40
N THR A 54 -1.76 -13.86 5.44
CA THR A 54 -1.52 -12.44 5.30
C THR A 54 -0.04 -12.16 5.49
N TYR A 55 0.62 -11.63 4.46
CA TYR A 55 1.99 -11.14 4.57
C TYR A 55 2.03 -9.66 4.19
N TRP A 56 2.44 -8.83 5.13
CA TRP A 56 2.49 -7.38 4.96
C TRP A 56 3.88 -6.95 4.50
N ILE A 57 3.93 -6.23 3.39
CA ILE A 57 5.16 -5.63 2.87
C ILE A 57 5.12 -4.14 3.22
N PRO A 58 6.04 -3.63 4.06
CA PRO A 58 6.17 -2.19 4.27
C PRO A 58 6.54 -1.52 2.95
N ILE A 59 5.74 -0.55 2.52
CA ILE A 59 5.99 0.21 1.27
C ILE A 59 6.34 1.66 1.53
N GLY A 60 6.23 2.11 2.78
CA GLY A 60 6.70 3.42 3.18
C GLY A 60 6.07 3.87 4.49
N SER A 61 6.43 5.08 4.88
CA SER A 61 5.83 5.73 6.04
C SER A 61 5.53 7.19 5.72
N THR A 62 4.68 7.79 6.52
CA THR A 62 4.40 9.22 6.48
C THR A 62 4.02 9.71 7.88
N GLN A 63 3.83 11.02 8.02
CA GLN A 63 3.44 11.63 9.27
C GLN A 63 2.29 12.61 9.03
N ALA A 64 1.28 12.51 9.89
CA ALA A 64 0.20 13.48 9.94
C ALA A 64 0.71 14.83 10.46
N ASN A 65 0.16 15.93 9.96
CA ASN A 65 0.44 17.27 10.47
C ASN A 65 -0.31 17.54 11.80
N GLU A 66 -0.28 18.78 12.27
CA GLU A 66 -0.96 19.23 13.49
C GLU A 66 -2.49 19.06 13.45
N MET A 67 -3.08 18.98 12.27
CA MET A 67 -4.51 18.73 12.07
C MET A 67 -4.83 17.24 11.85
N GLY A 68 -3.86 16.34 12.05
CA GLY A 68 -4.02 14.92 11.77
C GLY A 68 -4.02 14.55 10.29
N SER A 69 -3.84 15.52 9.38
CA SER A 69 -3.89 15.27 7.93
C SER A 69 -2.56 14.78 7.38
N PHE A 70 -2.59 13.81 6.47
CA PHE A 70 -1.41 13.32 5.74
C PHE A 70 -1.67 13.31 4.24
N HIS A 71 -0.59 13.46 3.47
CA HIS A 71 -0.59 13.34 2.02
C HIS A 71 0.74 12.72 1.58
N SER A 72 0.71 11.62 0.83
CA SER A 72 1.93 10.95 0.38
C SER A 72 1.70 10.23 -0.94
N ARG A 73 2.68 10.38 -1.83
CA ARG A 73 2.73 9.67 -3.11
C ARG A 73 3.79 8.59 -3.01
N TYR A 74 3.42 7.35 -3.33
CA TYR A 74 4.39 6.27 -3.43
C TYR A 74 4.59 5.89 -4.90
N GLN A 75 5.80 5.52 -5.27
CA GLN A 75 6.07 4.95 -6.58
C GLN A 75 6.47 3.50 -6.37
N GLN A 76 5.95 2.61 -7.20
CA GLN A 76 6.43 1.23 -7.18
C GLN A 76 7.83 1.25 -7.80
N GLU A 77 8.86 1.15 -6.97
CA GLU A 77 10.17 0.73 -7.46
C GLU A 77 10.00 -0.69 -7.99
N ARG A 78 10.20 -0.89 -9.30
CA ARG A 78 10.24 -2.24 -9.84
C ARG A 78 11.41 -2.95 -9.16
N TYR A 79 11.13 -3.79 -8.17
CA TYR A 79 12.03 -4.88 -7.81
C TYR A 79 12.02 -5.87 -8.96
N GLY A 80 12.70 -5.51 -10.05
CA GLY A 80 13.01 -6.42 -11.13
C GLY A 80 14.24 -7.22 -10.72
N TYR A 81 14.14 -8.55 -10.78
CA TYR A 81 15.33 -9.38 -10.90
C TYR A 81 16.22 -8.79 -12.00
N PRO A 82 17.55 -8.70 -11.79
CA PRO A 82 18.44 -8.24 -12.84
C PRO A 82 18.20 -9.14 -14.07
N ARG A 83 17.75 -8.55 -15.18
CA ARG A 83 17.73 -9.28 -16.44
C ARG A 83 19.17 -9.71 -16.68
N SER A 84 19.43 -11.01 -16.68
CA SER A 84 20.66 -11.54 -17.25
C SER A 84 20.77 -10.93 -18.64
N ARG A 85 21.89 -10.24 -18.89
CA ARG A 85 22.27 -9.85 -20.24
C ARG A 85 22.64 -11.13 -20.99
N GLU A 86 21.64 -11.82 -21.51
CA GLU A 86 21.84 -12.87 -22.49
C GLU A 86 21.02 -12.53 -23.73
N ASN A 87 21.72 -12.55 -24.87
CA ASN A 87 21.31 -12.29 -26.23
C ASN A 87 21.14 -10.83 -26.65
N GLN A 88 22.30 -10.21 -26.90
CA GLN A 88 22.47 -9.32 -28.04
C GLN A 88 23.30 -10.07 -29.09
N ILE A 89 22.62 -10.63 -30.10
CA ILE A 89 23.20 -11.04 -31.39
C ILE A 89 22.38 -10.33 -32.46
#